data_AF-A0A172WRA1-F1
#
_entry.id   AF-A0A172WRA1-F1
#
_cell.length_a   1.000
_cell.length_b   1.000
_cell.length_c   1.000
_cell.angle_alpha   90.00
_cell.angle_beta   90.00
_cell.angle_gamma   90.00
#
_symmetry.space_group_name_H-M   'P 1'
#
loop_
_entity.id
_entity.type
_entity.pdbx_description
1 polymer ?
#
loop_
_entity_poly.entity_id
_entity_poly.type
_entity_poly.pdbx_seq_one_letter_code
_entity_poly.pdbx_strand_id
1 'polypeptide(L)'
;MLDYQRDSLEGLDEGARAFYEEKDGKFQLKVNGIPQGEDVTGLKAKLEELLGESKAAKAKAREAEEAAKKVAEESARKNGDIDALENSWKEKLSKREQELLEQVNGYEGQVKQLTVGRTATELATELAVHGSAKALLPHIQARLSMDIRDGKPTVVVLDANGKPSAATLDELKAEFTNDPAFAPLIVGSKASGSGAGGAKPGGGAANSNPFAKGEGFNLTEQARITRENPQMAAQLKQAASR
;
A
#
# COMPACT_ATOMS: atom_id res chain seq x y z
N MET A 1 23.76 -1.16 -20.90
CA MET A 1 24.12 -1.64 -19.54
C MET A 1 24.20 -3.15 -19.62
N LEU A 2 25.29 -3.76 -19.13
CA LEU A 2 25.44 -5.22 -19.11
C LEU A 2 24.88 -5.74 -17.79
N ASP A 3 24.02 -6.76 -17.86
CA ASP A 3 23.43 -7.38 -16.68
C ASP A 3 24.17 -8.67 -16.36
N TYR A 4 24.28 -9.00 -15.07
CA TYR A 4 24.95 -10.23 -14.65
C TYR A 4 24.26 -11.51 -15.19
N GLN A 5 22.92 -11.50 -15.30
CA GLN A 5 22.12 -12.61 -15.79
C GLN A 5 20.97 -12.10 -16.67
N ARG A 6 20.71 -12.76 -17.80
CA ARG A 6 19.65 -12.42 -18.75
C ARG A 6 18.92 -13.66 -19.24
N ASP A 7 17.63 -13.51 -19.50
CA ASP A 7 16.81 -14.59 -20.06
C ASP A 7 16.97 -14.71 -21.59
N SER A 8 17.42 -13.64 -22.28
CA SER A 8 17.79 -13.69 -23.70
C SER A 8 18.92 -12.72 -24.06
N LEU A 9 19.62 -13.03 -25.16
CA LEU A 9 20.67 -12.20 -25.77
C LEU A 9 20.14 -11.24 -26.85
N GLU A 10 18.81 -11.14 -27.00
CA GLU A 10 18.19 -10.25 -27.97
C GLU A 10 18.43 -8.79 -27.59
N GLY A 11 18.79 -7.97 -28.58
CA GLY A 11 19.12 -6.55 -28.38
C GLY A 11 20.54 -6.26 -27.88
N LEU A 12 21.36 -7.29 -27.60
CA LEU A 12 22.80 -7.12 -27.38
C LEU A 12 23.55 -7.13 -28.72
N ASP A 13 24.57 -6.27 -28.83
CA ASP A 13 25.52 -6.29 -29.93
C ASP A 13 26.33 -7.60 -29.96
N GLU A 14 26.77 -8.01 -31.15
CA GLU A 14 27.47 -9.28 -31.36
C GLU A 14 28.74 -9.41 -30.50
N GLY A 15 29.43 -8.30 -30.24
CA GLY A 15 30.61 -8.25 -29.38
C GLY A 15 30.26 -8.53 -27.92
N ALA A 16 29.17 -7.95 -27.42
CA ALA A 16 28.71 -8.15 -26.05
C ALA A 16 28.21 -9.59 -25.81
N ARG A 17 27.61 -10.24 -26.81
CA ARG A 17 27.15 -11.64 -26.71
C ARG A 17 28.28 -12.63 -26.43
N ALA A 18 29.48 -12.37 -26.95
CA ALA A 18 30.65 -13.22 -26.72
C ALA A 18 31.07 -13.30 -25.24
N PHE A 19 30.63 -12.33 -24.43
CA PHE A 19 30.88 -12.29 -22.99
C PHE A 19 29.78 -12.97 -22.17
N TYR A 20 28.79 -13.65 -22.75
CA TYR A 20 27.77 -14.40 -22.00
C TYR A 20 27.88 -15.91 -22.19
N GLU A 21 27.59 -16.70 -21.15
CA GLU A 21 27.47 -18.16 -21.16
C GLU A 21 26.07 -18.60 -20.79
N GLU A 22 25.54 -19.63 -21.43
CA GLU A 22 24.31 -20.27 -20.97
C GLU A 22 24.59 -21.18 -19.78
N LYS A 23 23.95 -20.90 -18.63
CA LYS A 23 24.00 -21.71 -17.41
C LYS A 23 22.60 -21.75 -16.77
N ASP A 24 22.09 -22.96 -16.57
CA ASP A 24 20.76 -23.24 -16.00
C ASP A 24 19.60 -22.52 -16.74
N GLY A 25 19.66 -22.49 -18.08
CA GLY A 25 18.62 -21.89 -18.94
C GLY A 25 18.60 -20.36 -18.96
N LYS A 26 19.67 -19.71 -18.46
CA LYS A 26 19.85 -18.25 -18.48
C LYS A 26 21.26 -17.89 -18.94
N PHE A 27 21.43 -16.74 -19.56
CA PHE A 27 22.71 -16.22 -20.03
C PHE A 27 23.40 -15.41 -18.92
N GLN A 28 24.53 -15.88 -18.41
CA GLN A 28 25.34 -15.22 -17.37
C GLN A 28 26.60 -14.57 -17.97
N LEU A 29 26.96 -13.37 -17.53
CA LEU A 29 28.13 -12.65 -18.02
C LEU A 29 29.43 -13.32 -17.54
N LYS A 30 30.26 -13.80 -18.46
CA LYS A 30 31.64 -14.30 -18.25
C LYS A 30 32.54 -13.13 -17.85
N VAL A 31 32.85 -13.04 -16.56
CA VAL A 31 33.82 -12.09 -16.01
C VAL A 31 35.02 -12.87 -15.47
N ASN A 32 36.19 -12.64 -16.04
CA ASN A 32 37.44 -13.23 -15.57
C ASN A 32 37.80 -12.69 -14.18
N GLY A 33 38.11 -13.58 -13.24
CA GLY A 33 38.56 -13.24 -11.88
C GLY A 33 37.45 -13.16 -10.82
N ILE A 34 36.18 -13.36 -11.18
CA ILE A 34 35.08 -13.50 -10.22
C ILE A 34 34.69 -14.99 -10.16
N PRO A 35 34.64 -15.62 -8.98
CA PRO A 35 34.08 -16.97 -8.82
C PRO A 35 32.63 -16.99 -9.33
N GLN A 36 32.42 -17.58 -10.50
CA GLN A 36 31.11 -17.63 -11.17
C GLN A 36 30.21 -18.66 -10.48
N GLY A 37 29.49 -18.19 -9.46
CA GLY A 37 28.55 -19.01 -8.71
C GLY A 37 29.25 -19.96 -7.74
N GLU A 38 29.93 -19.40 -6.73
CA GLU A 38 30.26 -20.18 -5.53
C GLU A 38 29.01 -20.92 -5.06
N ASP A 39 29.18 -22.21 -4.76
CA ASP A 39 28.13 -23.08 -4.26
C ASP A 39 27.65 -22.60 -2.89
N VAL A 40 26.71 -21.66 -2.90
CA VAL A 40 26.09 -21.10 -1.69
C VAL A 40 25.22 -22.13 -0.97
N THR A 41 25.04 -23.35 -1.50
CA THR A 41 24.26 -24.39 -0.82
C THR A 41 24.94 -24.84 0.47
N GLY A 42 26.28 -24.99 0.47
CA GLY A 42 27.05 -25.31 1.67
C GLY A 42 27.04 -24.18 2.70
N LEU A 43 27.07 -22.93 2.24
CA LEU A 43 26.92 -21.73 3.10
C LEU A 43 25.52 -21.64 3.70
N LYS A 44 24.47 -21.90 2.91
CA LYS A 44 23.07 -21.95 3.39
C LYS A 44 22.85 -23.10 4.37
N ALA A 45 23.42 -24.28 4.12
CA ALA A 45 23.34 -25.43 5.02
C ALA A 45 24.00 -25.12 6.37
N LYS A 46 25.21 -24.53 6.35
CA LYS A 46 25.89 -24.08 7.57
C LYS A 46 25.15 -22.96 8.29
N LEU A 47 24.50 -22.06 7.55
CA LEU A 47 23.69 -20.99 8.15
C LEU A 47 22.49 -21.59 8.89
N GLU A 48 21.76 -22.51 8.28
CA GLU A 48 20.64 -23.23 8.92
C GLU A 48 21.10 -24.03 10.13
N GLU A 49 22.23 -24.74 10.02
CA GLU A 49 22.86 -25.47 11.13
C GLU A 49 23.21 -24.54 12.28
N LEU A 50 23.94 -23.45 12.02
CA LEU A 50 24.32 -22.45 13.03
C LEU A 50 23.10 -21.76 13.66
N LEU A 51 22.03 -21.51 12.88
CA LEU A 51 20.78 -20.98 13.41
C LEU A 51 20.09 -22.00 14.33
N GLY A 52 20.10 -23.27 13.97
CA GLY A 52 19.58 -24.37 14.78
C GLY A 52 20.35 -24.51 16.10
N GLU A 53 21.67 -24.56 16.02
CA GLU A 53 22.55 -24.63 17.20
C GLU A 53 22.41 -23.40 18.08
N SER A 54 22.35 -22.20 17.51
CA SER A 54 22.15 -20.95 18.25
C SER A 54 20.82 -20.94 19.00
N LYS A 55 19.73 -21.38 18.36
CA LYS A 55 18.42 -21.53 19.02
C LYS A 55 18.47 -22.56 20.15
N ALA A 56 19.09 -23.72 19.92
CA ALA A 56 19.21 -24.77 20.92
C ALA A 56 20.09 -24.33 22.11
N ALA A 57 21.20 -23.63 21.85
CA ALA A 57 22.07 -23.07 22.88
C ALA A 57 21.33 -22.01 23.70
N LYS A 58 20.57 -21.11 23.04
CA LYS A 58 19.77 -20.09 23.71
C LYS A 58 18.65 -20.70 24.57
N ALA A 59 18.00 -21.77 24.09
CA ALA A 59 17.00 -22.50 24.86
C ALA A 59 17.61 -23.15 26.11
N LYS A 60 18.73 -23.88 25.96
CA LYS A 60 19.43 -24.50 27.09
C LYS A 60 19.95 -23.47 28.10
N ALA A 61 20.47 -22.34 27.63
CA ALA A 61 20.91 -21.25 28.51
C ALA A 61 19.74 -20.70 29.35
N ARG A 62 18.58 -20.50 28.71
CA ARG A 62 17.37 -20.06 29.40
C ARG A 62 16.87 -21.08 30.43
N GLU A 63 16.83 -22.36 30.08
CA GLU A 63 16.45 -23.43 31.02
C GLU A 63 17.40 -23.52 32.21
N ALA A 64 18.71 -23.41 31.96
CA ALA A 64 19.73 -23.42 33.02
C ALA A 64 19.60 -22.19 33.95
N GLU A 65 19.32 -21.01 33.40
CA GLU A 65 19.09 -19.79 34.18
C GLU A 65 17.82 -19.91 35.04
N GLU A 66 16.72 -20.44 34.47
CA GLU A 66 15.47 -20.66 35.20
C GLU A 66 15.63 -21.70 36.32
N ALA A 67 16.40 -22.78 36.08
CA ALA A 67 16.73 -23.77 37.10
C ALA A 67 17.60 -23.17 38.22
N ALA A 68 18.63 -22.39 37.86
CA ALA A 68 19.49 -21.71 38.83
C ALA A 68 18.70 -20.72 39.70
N LYS A 69 17.79 -19.95 39.10
CA LYS A 69 16.89 -19.02 39.82
C LYS A 69 15.99 -19.75 40.80
N LYS A 70 15.40 -20.89 40.42
CA LYS A 70 14.56 -21.71 41.33
C LYS A 70 15.36 -22.24 42.52
N VAL A 71 16.57 -22.74 42.30
CA VAL A 71 17.44 -23.25 43.36
C VAL A 71 17.86 -22.13 44.32
N ALA A 72 18.24 -20.96 43.78
CA ALA A 72 18.60 -19.80 44.57
C ALA A 72 17.42 -19.30 45.43
N GLU A 73 16.22 -19.24 44.86
CA GLU A 73 15.01 -18.83 45.56
C GLU A 73 14.58 -19.83 46.65
N GLU A 74 14.67 -21.14 46.38
CA GLU A 74 14.42 -22.16 47.39
C GLU A 74 15.43 -22.11 48.54
N SER A 75 16.70 -21.83 48.24
CA SER A 75 17.76 -21.64 49.23
C SER A 75 17.50 -20.40 50.08
N ALA A 76 17.21 -19.25 49.45
CA ALA A 76 16.87 -18.01 50.14
C ALA A 76 15.64 -18.18 51.05
N ARG A 77 14.60 -18.88 50.57
CA ARG A 77 13.40 -19.19 51.37
C ARG A 77 13.70 -20.09 52.57
N LYS A 78 14.56 -21.10 52.40
CA LYS A 78 14.95 -22.02 53.49
C LYS A 78 15.86 -21.34 54.52
N ASN A 79 16.70 -20.40 54.08
CA ASN A 79 17.68 -19.72 54.92
C ASN A 79 17.16 -18.41 55.52
N GLY A 80 15.93 -17.99 55.19
CA GLY A 80 15.35 -16.74 55.66
C GLY A 80 16.05 -15.49 55.12
N ASP A 81 16.69 -15.59 53.96
CA ASP A 81 17.34 -14.46 53.29
C ASP A 81 16.27 -13.61 52.58
N ILE A 82 15.70 -12.69 53.36
CA ILE A 82 14.59 -11.81 52.95
C ILE A 82 15.05 -10.88 51.81
N ASP A 83 16.29 -10.38 51.85
CA ASP A 83 16.83 -9.47 50.84
C ASP A 83 16.97 -10.16 49.47
N ALA A 84 17.49 -11.40 49.46
CA ALA A 84 17.58 -12.19 48.23
C ALA A 84 16.19 -12.51 47.67
N LEU A 85 15.23 -12.82 48.55
CA LEU A 85 13.85 -13.10 48.15
C LEU A 85 13.17 -11.83 47.58
N GLU A 86 13.30 -10.68 48.23
CA GLU A 86 12.74 -9.41 47.77
C GLU A 86 13.28 -9.02 46.39
N ASN A 87 14.59 -9.17 46.17
CA ASN A 87 15.20 -8.93 44.86
C ASN A 87 14.67 -9.88 43.78
N SER A 88 14.51 -11.17 44.12
CA SER A 88 13.92 -12.16 43.19
C SER A 88 12.47 -11.78 42.81
N TRP A 89 11.66 -11.34 43.76
CA TRP A 89 10.29 -10.90 43.50
C TRP A 89 10.23 -9.61 42.67
N LYS A 90 11.10 -8.63 42.95
CA LYS A 90 11.21 -7.41 42.13
C LYS A 90 11.57 -7.73 40.69
N GLU A 91 12.53 -8.62 40.47
CA GLU A 91 12.92 -9.05 39.12
C GLU A 91 11.77 -9.77 38.41
N LYS A 92 11.07 -10.69 39.09
CA LYS A 92 9.89 -11.37 38.53
C LYS A 92 8.78 -10.41 38.18
N LEU A 93 8.50 -9.43 39.05
CA LEU A 93 7.47 -8.42 38.82
C LEU A 93 7.82 -7.57 37.60
N SER A 94 9.05 -7.04 37.55
CA SER A 94 9.52 -6.24 36.42
C SER A 94 9.48 -7.02 35.10
N LYS A 95 9.91 -8.28 35.10
CA LYS A 95 9.80 -9.15 33.92
C LYS A 95 8.35 -9.38 33.52
N ARG A 96 7.46 -9.62 34.49
CA ARG A 96 6.04 -9.84 34.22
C ARG A 96 5.36 -8.59 33.67
N GLU A 97 5.71 -7.42 34.19
CA GLU A 97 5.25 -6.12 33.69
C GLU A 97 5.69 -5.89 32.25
N GLN A 98 6.97 -6.18 31.94
CA GLN A 98 7.48 -6.12 30.56
C GLN A 98 6.74 -7.09 29.63
N GLU A 99 6.56 -8.35 30.03
CA GLU A 99 5.81 -9.34 29.24
C GLU A 99 4.35 -8.92 29.02
N LEU A 100 3.70 -8.35 30.03
CA LEU A 100 2.34 -7.82 29.89
C LEU A 100 2.31 -6.63 28.94
N LEU A 101 3.27 -5.70 29.05
CA LEU A 101 3.36 -4.54 28.19
C LEU A 101 3.58 -4.94 26.72
N GLU A 102 4.45 -5.91 26.48
CA GLU A 102 4.67 -6.49 25.14
C GLU A 102 3.40 -7.14 24.59
N GLN A 103 2.68 -7.91 25.42
CA GLN A 103 1.40 -8.51 25.03
C GLN A 103 0.34 -7.46 24.70
N VAL A 104 0.21 -6.43 25.54
CA VAL A 104 -0.74 -5.32 25.32
C VAL A 104 -0.42 -4.58 24.03
N ASN A 105 0.85 -4.21 23.80
CA ASN A 105 1.27 -3.56 22.56
C ASN A 105 1.03 -4.46 21.33
N GLY A 106 1.27 -5.77 21.46
CA GLY A 106 1.00 -6.75 20.42
C GLY A 106 -0.49 -6.85 20.08
N TYR A 107 -1.35 -6.94 21.10
CA TYR A 107 -2.80 -6.96 20.92
C TYR A 107 -3.33 -5.63 20.37
N GLU A 108 -2.84 -4.50 20.86
CA GLU A 108 -3.21 -3.18 20.35
C GLU A 108 -2.85 -3.03 18.85
N GLY A 109 -1.66 -3.50 18.45
CA GLY A 109 -1.25 -3.56 17.05
C GLY A 109 -2.18 -4.43 16.20
N GLN A 110 -2.58 -5.60 16.69
CA GLN A 110 -3.53 -6.48 16.01
C GLN A 110 -4.92 -5.85 15.89
N VAL A 111 -5.44 -5.27 16.96
CA VAL A 111 -6.74 -4.59 16.95
C VAL A 111 -6.71 -3.41 16.00
N LYS A 112 -5.62 -2.62 15.99
CA LYS A 112 -5.43 -1.54 15.03
C LYS A 112 -5.44 -2.06 13.59
N GLN A 113 -4.71 -3.13 13.28
CA GLN A 113 -4.67 -3.71 11.94
C GLN A 113 -6.05 -4.24 11.50
N LEU A 114 -6.74 -4.96 12.38
CA LEU A 114 -8.06 -5.53 12.10
C LEU A 114 -9.15 -4.46 11.96
N THR A 115 -9.03 -3.36 12.70
CA THR A 115 -10.02 -2.28 12.69
C THR A 115 -9.69 -1.29 11.56
N VAL A 116 -8.58 -0.57 11.69
CA VAL A 116 -8.18 0.47 10.73
C VAL A 116 -7.81 -0.12 9.38
N GLY A 117 -7.07 -1.24 9.35
CA GLY A 117 -6.66 -1.86 8.08
C GLY A 117 -7.85 -2.39 7.29
N ARG A 118 -8.86 -2.96 7.97
CA ARG A 118 -10.10 -3.37 7.33
C ARG A 118 -10.88 -2.18 6.78
N THR A 119 -11.12 -1.15 7.60
CA THR A 119 -11.83 0.06 7.16
C THR A 119 -11.10 0.74 5.99
N ALA A 120 -9.77 0.83 6.04
CA ALA A 120 -8.97 1.37 4.94
C ALA A 120 -9.13 0.55 3.66
N THR A 121 -9.15 -0.79 3.76
CA THR A 121 -9.34 -1.70 2.62
C THR A 121 -10.74 -1.55 2.01
N GLU A 122 -11.76 -1.44 2.86
CA GLU A 122 -13.14 -1.20 2.44
C GLU A 122 -13.27 0.15 1.70
N LEU A 123 -12.75 1.24 2.27
CA LEU A 123 -12.71 2.56 1.64
C LEU A 123 -11.92 2.54 0.32
N ALA A 124 -10.74 1.93 0.30
CA ALA A 124 -9.91 1.85 -0.90
C ALA A 124 -10.62 1.10 -2.03
N THR A 125 -11.31 0.00 -1.70
CA THR A 125 -12.06 -0.79 -2.68
C THR A 125 -13.29 -0.05 -3.21
N GLU A 126 -13.94 0.72 -2.34
CA GLU A 126 -15.12 1.55 -2.70
C GLU A 126 -14.73 2.71 -3.62
N LEU A 127 -13.61 3.38 -3.33
CA LEU A 127 -13.15 4.56 -4.08
C LEU A 127 -12.44 4.19 -5.39
N ALA A 128 -11.69 3.09 -5.41
CA ALA A 128 -10.77 2.80 -6.50
C ALA A 128 -11.46 2.25 -7.76
N VAL A 129 -10.94 2.62 -8.93
CA VAL A 129 -11.21 1.89 -10.18
C VAL A 129 -10.79 0.43 -9.99
N HIS A 130 -11.57 -0.49 -10.58
CA HIS A 130 -11.34 -1.94 -10.42
C HIS A 130 -9.85 -2.30 -10.63
N GLY A 131 -9.27 -2.99 -9.64
CA GLY A 131 -7.86 -3.40 -9.66
C GLY A 131 -6.86 -2.38 -9.10
N SER A 132 -7.25 -1.13 -8.83
CA SER A 132 -6.34 -0.08 -8.35
C SER A 132 -6.38 0.21 -6.84
N ALA A 133 -7.25 -0.46 -6.08
CA ALA A 133 -7.41 -0.26 -4.63
C ALA A 133 -6.10 -0.38 -3.83
N LYS A 134 -5.21 -1.29 -4.25
CA LYS A 134 -3.89 -1.51 -3.62
C LYS A 134 -3.00 -0.24 -3.67
N ALA A 135 -3.18 0.62 -4.66
CA ALA A 135 -2.43 1.86 -4.79
C ALA A 135 -2.96 2.97 -3.84
N LEU A 136 -4.27 3.01 -3.58
CA LEU A 136 -4.87 3.98 -2.64
C LEU A 136 -4.70 3.58 -1.17
N LEU A 137 -4.61 2.28 -0.90
CA LEU A 137 -4.60 1.73 0.46
C LEU A 137 -3.57 2.38 1.41
N PRO A 138 -2.29 2.57 1.03
CA PRO A 138 -1.30 3.18 1.93
C PRO A 138 -1.65 4.62 2.31
N HIS A 139 -2.22 5.38 1.37
CA HIS A 139 -2.60 6.78 1.58
C HIS A 139 -3.83 6.90 2.48
N ILE A 140 -4.84 6.04 2.28
CA ILE A 140 -6.04 6.00 3.12
C ILE A 140 -5.67 5.52 4.53
N GLN A 141 -4.85 4.47 4.65
CA GLN A 141 -4.41 3.95 5.94
C GLN A 141 -3.60 4.98 6.75
N ALA A 142 -2.77 5.80 6.09
CA ALA A 142 -2.03 6.89 6.76
C ALA A 142 -2.94 7.98 7.33
N ARG A 143 -4.19 8.08 6.84
CA ARG A 143 -5.20 9.06 7.29
C ARG A 143 -6.18 8.48 8.31
N LEU A 144 -5.97 7.25 8.76
CA LEU A 144 -6.81 6.60 9.76
C LEU A 144 -5.98 6.14 10.96
N SER A 145 -6.56 6.31 12.15
CA SER A 145 -6.03 5.72 13.38
C SER A 145 -7.15 5.05 14.16
N MET A 146 -6.76 4.37 15.23
CA MET A 146 -7.65 3.79 16.21
C MET A 146 -7.54 4.58 17.50
N ASP A 147 -8.67 4.81 18.14
CA ASP A 147 -8.78 5.37 19.47
C ASP A 147 -9.73 4.47 20.31
N ILE A 148 -9.53 4.42 21.62
CA ILE A 148 -10.39 3.64 22.51
C ILE A 148 -11.35 4.62 23.19
N ARG A 149 -12.60 4.62 22.74
CA ARG A 149 -13.67 5.44 23.33
C ARG A 149 -14.64 4.53 24.07
N ASP A 150 -14.87 4.81 25.34
CA ASP A 150 -15.75 4.00 26.20
C ASP A 150 -15.37 2.50 26.23
N GLY A 151 -14.07 2.20 26.18
CA GLY A 151 -13.54 0.83 26.14
C GLY A 151 -13.71 0.11 24.80
N LYS A 152 -14.13 0.82 23.74
CA LYS A 152 -14.34 0.24 22.40
C LYS A 152 -13.37 0.85 21.38
N PRO A 153 -12.68 0.01 20.58
CA PRO A 153 -11.89 0.48 19.44
C PRO A 153 -12.77 1.21 18.44
N THR A 154 -12.45 2.48 18.17
CA THR A 154 -13.16 3.34 17.23
C THR A 154 -12.16 3.89 16.22
N VAL A 155 -12.53 3.89 14.93
CA VAL A 155 -11.71 4.50 13.88
C VAL A 155 -11.85 6.01 13.97
N VAL A 156 -10.71 6.70 13.92
CA VAL A 156 -10.62 8.16 13.90
C VAL A 156 -9.85 8.61 12.67
N VAL A 157 -10.30 9.70 12.04
CA VAL A 157 -9.63 10.26 10.86
C VAL A 157 -8.53 11.22 11.30
N LEU A 158 -7.37 11.11 10.67
CA LEU A 158 -6.23 11.99 10.89
C LEU A 158 -6.22 13.11 9.85
N ASP A 159 -5.72 14.27 10.25
CA ASP A 159 -5.40 15.37 9.34
C ASP A 159 -4.15 15.07 8.50
N ALA A 160 -3.79 15.99 7.60
CA ALA A 160 -2.59 15.87 6.77
C ALA A 160 -1.28 15.82 7.57
N ASN A 161 -1.28 16.25 8.84
CA ASN A 161 -0.13 16.23 9.74
C ASN A 161 -0.08 14.96 10.62
N GLY A 162 -1.03 14.04 10.45
CA GLY A 162 -1.14 12.81 11.24
C GLY A 162 -1.75 13.01 12.63
N LYS A 163 -2.42 14.15 12.89
CA LYS A 163 -3.10 14.42 14.16
C LYS A 163 -4.57 14.02 14.09
N PRO A 164 -5.19 13.53 15.18
CA PRO A 164 -6.62 13.25 15.22
C PRO A 164 -7.44 14.48 14.83
N SER A 165 -8.40 14.28 13.93
CA SER A 165 -9.29 15.33 13.43
C SER A 165 -10.74 15.05 13.79
N ALA A 166 -11.59 16.05 13.67
CA ALA A 166 -13.04 15.89 13.80
C ALA A 166 -13.70 15.35 12.51
N ALA A 167 -12.90 15.05 11.48
CA ALA A 167 -13.41 14.60 10.20
C ALA A 167 -14.04 13.21 10.30
N THR A 168 -15.07 12.99 9.49
CA THR A 168 -15.73 11.69 9.34
C THR A 168 -15.08 10.86 8.23
N LEU A 169 -15.40 9.56 8.18
CA LEU A 169 -14.96 8.70 7.09
C LEU A 169 -15.51 9.17 5.73
N ASP A 170 -16.71 9.73 5.68
CA ASP A 170 -17.32 10.23 4.45
C ASP A 170 -16.64 11.52 3.96
N GLU A 171 -16.25 12.40 4.88
CA GLU A 171 -15.45 13.58 4.55
C GLU A 171 -14.05 13.18 4.04
N LEU A 172 -13.44 12.15 4.63
CA LEU A 172 -12.18 11.60 4.12
C LEU A 172 -12.35 11.03 2.70
N LYS A 173 -13.42 10.26 2.45
CA LYS A 173 -13.75 9.75 1.10
C LYS A 173 -13.89 10.89 0.10
N ALA A 174 -14.59 11.96 0.48
CA ALA A 174 -14.76 13.13 -0.36
C ALA A 174 -13.43 13.85 -0.63
N GLU A 175 -12.56 13.96 0.37
CA GLU A 175 -11.22 14.54 0.20
C GLU A 175 -10.40 13.77 -0.84
N PHE A 176 -10.32 12.44 -0.71
CA PHE A 176 -9.61 11.60 -1.68
C PHE A 176 -10.22 11.69 -3.07
N THR A 177 -11.56 11.71 -3.17
CA THR A 177 -12.29 11.81 -4.45
C THR A 177 -12.03 13.13 -5.17
N ASN A 178 -11.87 14.22 -4.41
CA ASN A 178 -11.65 15.56 -4.96
C ASN A 178 -10.17 15.91 -5.15
N ASP A 179 -9.25 15.06 -4.70
CA ASP A 179 -7.81 15.27 -4.88
C ASP A 179 -7.37 14.92 -6.32
N PRO A 180 -6.86 15.89 -7.10
CA PRO A 180 -6.39 15.65 -8.47
C PRO A 180 -5.30 14.58 -8.58
N ALA A 181 -4.51 14.36 -7.53
CA ALA A 181 -3.44 13.36 -7.51
C ALA A 181 -3.98 11.93 -7.57
N PHE A 182 -5.17 11.69 -7.00
CA PHE A 182 -5.80 10.37 -6.97
C PHE A 182 -6.86 10.18 -8.05
N ALA A 183 -7.21 11.24 -8.80
CA ALA A 183 -8.24 11.21 -9.85
C ALA A 183 -8.10 10.04 -10.86
N PRO A 184 -6.89 9.64 -11.34
CA PRO A 184 -6.76 8.50 -12.25
C PRO A 184 -7.07 7.13 -11.62
N LEU A 185 -7.02 7.04 -10.29
CA LEU A 185 -7.21 5.81 -9.52
C LEU A 185 -8.61 5.71 -8.92
N ILE A 186 -9.38 6.79 -8.90
CA ILE A 186 -10.72 6.83 -8.29
C ILE A 186 -11.78 6.63 -9.36
N VAL A 187 -12.83 5.87 -9.02
CA VAL A 187 -14.01 5.71 -9.89
C VAL A 187 -14.57 7.10 -10.14
N GLY A 188 -14.46 7.57 -11.39
CA GLY A 188 -15.05 8.83 -11.80
C GLY A 188 -16.50 8.90 -11.35
N SER A 189 -16.90 10.05 -10.79
CA SER A 189 -18.21 10.24 -10.19
C SER A 189 -19.30 9.66 -11.10
N LYS A 190 -20.08 8.69 -10.60
CA LYS A 190 -21.31 8.22 -11.26
C LYS A 190 -22.38 9.34 -11.40
N ALA A 191 -22.08 10.54 -10.94
CA ALA A 191 -22.81 11.76 -11.30
C ALA A 191 -22.44 12.17 -12.74
N SER A 192 -23.27 11.72 -13.69
CA SER A 192 -23.46 12.28 -15.03
C SER A 192 -22.26 12.20 -16.01
N GLY A 193 -22.16 11.07 -16.70
CA GLY A 193 -21.86 11.05 -18.13
C GLY A 193 -20.43 11.33 -18.59
N SER A 194 -19.44 10.54 -18.15
CA SER A 194 -18.23 10.34 -18.95
C SER A 194 -18.51 9.32 -20.05
N GLY A 195 -19.37 9.72 -21.00
CA GLY A 195 -19.47 9.03 -22.28
C GLY A 195 -18.10 9.09 -22.95
N ALA A 196 -17.69 7.98 -23.54
CA ALA A 196 -16.60 7.95 -24.50
C ALA A 196 -16.87 9.00 -25.60
N GLY A 197 -16.27 10.19 -25.47
CA GLY A 197 -16.06 11.12 -26.57
C GLY A 197 -14.69 10.77 -27.13
N GLY A 198 -14.57 9.96 -28.18
CA GLY A 198 -15.16 10.31 -29.47
C GLY A 198 -14.28 11.40 -30.05
N ALA A 199 -13.46 11.02 -31.03
CA ALA A 199 -12.51 11.85 -31.74
C ALA A 199 -12.93 13.32 -31.84
N LYS A 200 -12.02 14.23 -31.49
CA LYS A 200 -12.07 15.65 -31.88
C LYS A 200 -12.56 15.75 -33.33
N PRO A 201 -13.75 16.30 -33.63
CA PRO A 201 -13.96 16.91 -34.93
C PRO A 201 -13.14 18.20 -34.91
N GLY A 202 -12.31 18.35 -35.95
CA GLY A 202 -11.35 19.45 -36.06
C GLY A 202 -11.96 20.82 -35.75
N GLY A 203 -11.17 21.63 -35.06
CA GLY A 203 -11.42 23.06 -34.99
C GLY A 203 -11.48 23.65 -36.39
N GLY A 204 -12.62 24.21 -36.75
CA GLY A 204 -12.83 24.80 -38.06
C GLY A 204 -14.30 25.17 -38.26
N ALA A 205 -14.72 26.27 -37.61
CA ALA A 205 -15.80 27.19 -38.00
C ALA A 205 -16.50 27.77 -36.76
N ALA A 206 -15.85 28.70 -36.08
CA ALA A 206 -16.47 29.49 -35.01
C ALA A 206 -17.56 30.46 -35.49
N ASN A 207 -17.99 30.41 -36.76
CA ASN A 207 -18.93 31.39 -37.35
C ASN A 207 -20.03 30.78 -38.25
N SER A 208 -20.18 29.45 -38.34
CA SER A 208 -21.21 28.85 -39.21
C SER A 208 -22.47 28.47 -38.42
N ASN A 209 -23.62 28.93 -38.91
CA ASN A 209 -24.94 28.61 -38.34
C ASN A 209 -25.30 27.12 -38.63
N PRO A 210 -25.51 26.28 -37.59
CA PRO A 210 -25.80 24.86 -37.76
C PRO A 210 -27.10 24.55 -38.52
N PHE A 211 -28.00 25.52 -38.66
CA PHE A 211 -29.27 25.43 -39.39
C PHE A 211 -29.19 25.97 -40.84
N ALA A 212 -28.09 26.62 -41.23
CA ALA A 212 -27.91 27.11 -42.60
C ALA A 212 -27.67 25.96 -43.58
N LYS A 213 -28.26 26.04 -44.78
CA LYS A 213 -28.01 25.05 -45.85
C LYS A 213 -26.60 25.28 -46.41
N GLY A 214 -25.75 24.25 -46.39
CA GLY A 214 -24.37 24.31 -46.91
C GLY A 214 -23.34 23.81 -45.90
N GLU A 215 -22.13 24.38 -45.95
CA GLU A 215 -21.00 23.99 -45.09
C GLU A 215 -21.26 24.15 -43.58
N GLY A 216 -22.26 24.95 -43.20
CA GLY A 216 -22.68 25.11 -41.81
C GLY A 216 -23.65 24.04 -41.31
N PHE A 217 -24.26 23.21 -42.17
CA PHE A 217 -25.34 22.32 -41.75
C PHE A 217 -24.84 21.17 -40.85
N ASN A 218 -25.26 21.12 -39.58
CA ASN A 218 -24.86 20.07 -38.63
C ASN A 218 -26.03 19.62 -37.75
N LEU A 219 -26.56 18.42 -38.01
CA LEU A 219 -27.73 17.86 -37.30
C LEU A 219 -27.48 17.60 -35.80
N THR A 220 -26.24 17.24 -35.44
CA THR A 220 -25.85 16.98 -34.05
C THR A 220 -25.87 18.27 -33.23
N GLU A 221 -25.30 19.35 -33.77
CA GLU A 221 -25.34 20.67 -33.14
C GLU A 221 -26.77 21.25 -33.10
N GLN A 222 -27.58 21.02 -34.13
CA GLN A 222 -29.00 21.39 -34.10
C GLN A 222 -29.74 20.70 -32.94
N ALA A 223 -29.51 19.40 -32.73
CA ALA A 223 -30.12 18.65 -31.64
C ALA A 223 -29.62 19.11 -30.27
N ARG A 224 -28.32 19.43 -30.15
CA ARG A 224 -27.70 19.96 -28.93
C ARG A 224 -28.27 21.33 -28.56
N ILE A 225 -28.25 22.29 -29.48
CA ILE A 225 -28.73 23.66 -29.25
C ILE A 225 -30.25 23.67 -29.01
N THR A 226 -31.02 22.84 -29.71
CA THR A 226 -32.48 22.75 -29.48
C THR A 226 -32.78 22.23 -28.07
N ARG A 227 -31.94 21.35 -27.51
CA ARG A 227 -32.10 20.80 -26.16
C ARG A 227 -31.60 21.73 -25.07
N GLU A 228 -30.45 22.38 -25.29
CA GLU A 228 -29.77 23.22 -24.30
C GLU A 228 -30.29 24.67 -24.30
N ASN A 229 -30.65 25.21 -25.47
CA ASN A 229 -31.11 26.59 -25.63
C ASN A 229 -32.14 26.73 -26.78
N PRO A 230 -33.44 26.45 -26.52
CA PRO A 230 -34.49 26.50 -27.52
C PRO A 230 -34.69 27.88 -28.18
N GLN A 231 -34.43 28.96 -27.44
CA GLN A 231 -34.56 30.33 -27.96
C GLN A 231 -33.47 30.63 -29.00
N MET A 232 -32.23 30.23 -28.72
CA MET A 232 -31.12 30.36 -29.66
C MET A 232 -31.35 29.50 -30.91
N ALA A 233 -31.88 28.29 -30.76
CA ALA A 233 -32.25 27.44 -31.89
C ALA A 233 -33.29 28.12 -32.80
N ALA A 234 -34.30 28.78 -32.22
CA ALA A 234 -35.31 29.51 -32.99
C ALA A 234 -34.71 30.71 -33.76
N GLN A 235 -33.82 31.48 -33.12
CA GLN A 235 -33.12 32.60 -33.76
C GLN A 235 -32.23 32.13 -34.93
N LEU A 236 -31.47 31.05 -34.73
CA LEU A 236 -30.60 30.50 -35.77
C LEU A 236 -31.39 29.91 -36.94
N LYS A 237 -32.53 29.25 -36.68
CA LYS A 237 -33.46 28.78 -37.73
C LYS A 237 -34.03 29.93 -38.56
N GLN A 238 -34.41 31.04 -37.91
CA GLN A 238 -34.90 32.23 -38.61
C GLN A 238 -33.79 32.87 -39.45
N ALA A 239 -32.57 32.97 -38.92
CA ALA A 239 -31.43 33.51 -39.64
C ALA A 239 -31.04 32.67 -40.86
N ALA A 240 -31.23 31.35 -40.80
CA ALA A 240 -30.98 30.41 -41.90
C ALA A 240 -32.07 30.41 -42.99
N SER A 241 -33.23 31.02 -42.73
CA SER A 241 -34.36 31.07 -43.68
C SER A 241 -34.39 32.36 -44.52
N ARG A 242 -33.37 33.21 -44.39
CA ARG A 242 -33.18 34.42 -45.21
C ARG A 242 -32.29 34.15 -46.41
#